data_AF-A0A0D1Y853-F1
#
_entry.id   AF-A0A0D1Y853-F1
#
_cell.length_a   1.000
_cell.length_b   1.000
_cell.length_c   1.000
_cell.angle_alpha   90.00
_cell.angle_beta   90.00
_cell.angle_gamma   90.00
#
_symmetry.space_group_name_H-M   'P 1'
#
loop_
_entity.id
_entity.type
_entity.pdbx_description
1 polymer ?
#
loop_
_entity_poly.entity_id
_entity_poly.type
_entity_poly.pdbx_seq_one_letter_code
_entity_poly.pdbx_strand_id
1 'polypeptide(L)'
;MAHRSTINTLLLSSRPASLLIRRPIIALSTSPSFNPVPNTLLRRPTTQSARGFWYSALPSTAVRKGFRFLKHTRGARENSYSTVVVHSKGQARVRRTISFLTISTLSFIVGGYLALSYAPPILVSIAMGSMPTDVETLTAYEPPDEFSREVDEHIKNCALAQSLRADPDFIESRPHMKIPAEVRQHNLTAGTLAGPGMIVVPPYHFNEKDGKSMVQIFYVGPDCSGHPGIVHGGFLATILDEGLARCAFPAMPNKVGVTANLQINYQKPTMAGQFLVLKAKTTKVEGRKAWAEGWIESLEVAEGEEPEVLVKATALFIEPKHANILKSLYRVAT
;
A
#
# COMPACT_ATOMS: atom_id res chain seq x y z
N MET A 1 -2.43 41.03 74.50
CA MET A 1 -2.00 42.41 74.78
C MET A 1 -1.70 43.09 73.45
N ALA A 2 -2.29 44.26 73.25
CA ALA A 2 -2.37 44.97 71.98
C ALA A 2 -1.09 45.73 71.63
N HIS A 3 -0.77 45.86 70.34
CA HIS A 3 -0.25 47.11 69.79
C HIS A 3 -0.52 47.25 68.28
N ARG A 4 -0.84 48.49 67.93
CA ARG A 4 -1.36 49.06 66.67
C ARG A 4 -0.34 49.15 65.51
N SER A 5 -0.84 49.19 64.27
CA SER A 5 -0.66 50.28 63.25
C SER A 5 -1.28 49.80 61.92
N THR A 6 -2.49 50.16 61.50
CA THR A 6 -2.89 51.37 60.74
C THR A 6 -1.89 51.84 59.68
N ILE A 7 -2.27 51.77 58.39
CA ILE A 7 -2.25 52.85 57.38
C ILE A 7 -3.11 52.39 56.19
N ASN A 8 -4.16 53.17 55.92
CA ASN A 8 -4.96 53.21 54.69
C ASN A 8 -4.14 53.81 53.55
N THR A 9 -4.39 53.44 52.28
CA THR A 9 -4.62 54.41 51.18
C THR A 9 -5.29 53.69 50.00
N LEU A 10 -6.54 54.06 49.71
CA LEU A 10 -7.20 53.87 48.42
C LEU A 10 -6.50 54.74 47.37
N LEU A 11 -6.37 54.26 46.12
CA LEU A 11 -6.57 55.13 44.96
C LEU A 11 -7.03 54.33 43.73
N LEU A 12 -8.14 54.85 43.19
CA LEU A 12 -8.87 54.47 41.99
C LEU A 12 -8.11 54.81 40.70
N SER A 13 -8.68 54.29 39.61
CA SER A 13 -8.54 54.71 38.20
C SER A 13 -7.43 53.96 37.46
N SER A 14 -7.60 53.52 36.21
CA SER A 14 -8.62 53.76 35.19
C SER A 14 -8.47 52.69 34.11
N ARG A 15 -9.59 52.19 33.59
CA ARG A 15 -9.64 51.44 32.32
C ARG A 15 -9.04 52.29 31.18
N PRO A 16 -8.55 51.63 30.12
CA PRO A 16 -8.92 52.07 28.79
C PRO A 16 -9.63 50.96 28.02
N ALA A 17 -10.66 51.39 27.29
CA ALA A 17 -11.45 50.58 26.39
C ALA A 17 -10.75 50.41 25.03
N SER A 18 -11.09 49.29 24.39
CA SER A 18 -11.25 49.10 22.93
C SER A 18 -10.05 49.26 22.01
N LEU A 19 -9.66 48.15 21.38
CA LEU A 19 -9.37 48.09 19.94
C LEU A 19 -9.69 46.68 19.40
N LEU A 20 -10.99 46.44 19.25
CA LEU A 20 -11.57 45.40 18.41
C LEU A 20 -11.32 45.79 16.95
N ILE A 21 -10.27 45.24 16.32
CA ILE A 21 -10.08 45.35 14.88
C ILE A 21 -11.01 44.34 14.21
N ARG A 22 -12.26 44.77 13.98
CA ARG A 22 -13.18 44.15 13.02
C ARG A 22 -12.64 44.45 11.62
N ARG A 23 -12.12 43.43 10.94
CA ARG A 23 -11.82 43.53 9.50
C ARG A 23 -13.12 43.63 8.71
N PRO A 24 -13.27 44.58 7.78
CA PRO A 24 -14.45 44.69 6.94
C PRO A 24 -14.48 43.57 5.90
N ILE A 25 -15.64 42.95 5.79
CA ILE A 25 -16.04 42.09 4.68
C ILE A 25 -16.13 42.99 3.43
N ILE A 26 -15.15 42.88 2.54
CA ILE A 26 -15.24 43.45 1.20
C ILE A 26 -15.89 42.39 0.31
N ALA A 27 -17.17 42.60 0.01
CA ALA A 27 -17.89 41.88 -1.02
C ALA A 27 -17.35 42.32 -2.39
N LEU A 28 -16.44 41.53 -2.96
CA LEU A 28 -16.09 41.61 -4.38
C LEU A 28 -16.98 40.64 -5.15
N SER A 29 -18.11 41.20 -5.58
CA SER A 29 -18.95 40.73 -6.66
C SER A 29 -18.15 40.76 -7.96
N THR A 30 -17.61 39.62 -8.40
CA THR A 30 -17.39 39.33 -9.82
C THR A 30 -17.48 37.82 -10.04
N SER A 31 -18.65 37.38 -10.44
CA SER A 31 -18.92 36.05 -10.97
C SER A 31 -18.18 35.85 -12.30
N PRO A 32 -17.33 34.83 -12.45
CA PRO A 32 -17.10 34.23 -13.75
C PRO A 32 -18.26 33.28 -14.03
N SER A 33 -18.99 33.61 -15.08
CA SER A 33 -20.03 32.80 -15.72
C SER A 33 -19.69 31.31 -15.72
N PHE A 34 -20.51 30.53 -15.03
CA PHE A 34 -20.69 29.11 -15.27
C PHE A 34 -21.05 28.90 -16.74
N ASN A 35 -20.13 28.37 -17.53
CA ASN A 35 -20.48 27.77 -18.82
C ASN A 35 -20.97 26.35 -18.53
N PRO A 36 -22.25 26.03 -18.77
CA PRO A 36 -22.71 24.65 -18.69
C PRO A 36 -22.05 23.86 -19.82
N VAL A 37 -21.23 22.88 -19.44
CA VAL A 37 -20.74 21.85 -20.37
C VAL A 37 -21.97 21.18 -21.00
N PRO A 38 -22.10 21.15 -22.34
CA PRO A 38 -23.22 20.49 -22.96
C PRO A 38 -23.17 18.99 -22.66
N ASN A 39 -24.22 18.53 -21.98
CA ASN A 39 -24.54 17.12 -21.75
C ASN A 39 -24.76 16.45 -23.10
N THR A 40 -23.69 15.95 -23.73
CA THR A 40 -23.77 15.23 -25.00
C THR A 40 -23.67 13.74 -24.69
N LEU A 41 -24.83 13.18 -24.35
CA LEU A 41 -25.10 11.75 -24.39
C LEU A 41 -24.89 11.24 -25.82
N LEU A 42 -23.67 10.81 -26.14
CA LEU A 42 -23.44 10.01 -27.35
C LEU A 42 -23.66 8.54 -27.02
N ARG A 43 -24.89 8.12 -27.35
CA ARG A 43 -25.30 6.73 -27.57
C ARG A 43 -24.18 5.93 -28.22
N ARG A 44 -23.71 4.89 -27.54
CA ARG A 44 -22.96 3.79 -28.18
C ARG A 44 -23.91 3.06 -29.12
N PRO A 45 -23.55 2.83 -30.40
CA PRO A 45 -24.32 1.92 -31.24
C PRO A 45 -24.06 0.48 -30.78
N THR A 46 -25.14 -0.16 -30.37
CA THR A 46 -25.28 -1.60 -30.19
C THR A 46 -25.08 -2.30 -31.54
N THR A 47 -23.97 -3.01 -31.71
CA THR A 47 -23.86 -4.07 -32.73
C THR A 47 -23.67 -5.40 -32.03
N GLN A 48 -24.76 -6.16 -31.98
CA GLN A 48 -24.74 -7.60 -31.73
C GLN A 48 -23.91 -8.28 -32.82
N SER A 49 -22.89 -9.03 -32.40
CA SER A 49 -22.33 -10.12 -33.19
C SER A 49 -21.76 -11.15 -32.21
N ALA A 50 -22.66 -11.98 -31.69
CA ALA A 50 -22.29 -13.23 -31.05
C ALA A 50 -21.80 -14.21 -32.11
N ARG A 51 -20.51 -14.51 -32.12
CA ARG A 51 -19.98 -15.76 -32.71
C ARG A 51 -18.91 -16.31 -31.79
N GLY A 52 -19.28 -17.37 -31.08
CA GLY A 52 -18.40 -18.15 -30.23
C GLY A 52 -17.31 -18.83 -31.06
N PHE A 53 -16.08 -18.72 -30.57
CA PHE A 53 -14.95 -19.52 -31.03
C PHE A 53 -15.10 -20.94 -30.48
N TRP A 54 -15.54 -21.86 -31.34
CA TRP A 54 -15.47 -23.29 -31.10
C TRP A 54 -14.19 -23.83 -31.72
N TYR A 55 -13.33 -24.42 -30.88
CA TYR A 55 -12.24 -25.29 -31.31
C TYR A 55 -12.85 -26.50 -32.02
N SER A 56 -12.62 -26.63 -33.32
CA SER A 56 -12.88 -27.86 -34.07
C SER A 56 -11.55 -28.43 -34.56
N ALA A 57 -11.23 -29.60 -34.03
CA ALA A 57 -10.13 -30.44 -34.47
C ALA A 57 -10.36 -30.86 -35.94
N LEU A 58 -9.37 -30.62 -36.80
CA LEU A 58 -9.35 -31.14 -38.16
C LEU A 58 -8.92 -32.62 -38.16
N PRO A 59 -9.72 -33.55 -38.70
CA PRO A 59 -9.22 -34.86 -39.08
C PRO A 59 -8.62 -34.78 -40.50
N SER A 60 -7.33 -35.09 -40.62
CA SER A 60 -6.66 -35.25 -41.91
C SER A 60 -7.04 -36.60 -42.52
N THR A 61 -7.98 -36.62 -43.45
CA THR A 61 -8.24 -37.73 -44.37
C THR A 61 -7.83 -37.32 -45.79
N ALA A 62 -6.54 -37.46 -46.10
CA ALA A 62 -6.05 -37.28 -47.46
C ALA A 62 -6.34 -38.53 -48.30
N VAL A 63 -7.39 -38.44 -49.11
CA VAL A 63 -7.77 -39.36 -50.18
C VAL A 63 -6.65 -39.43 -51.22
N ARG A 64 -6.05 -40.61 -51.37
CA ARG A 64 -4.99 -40.90 -52.34
C ARG A 64 -5.61 -41.11 -53.73
N LYS A 65 -5.58 -40.10 -54.60
CA LYS A 65 -5.90 -40.26 -56.04
C LYS A 65 -4.83 -41.12 -56.71
N GLY A 66 -5.24 -42.26 -57.25
CA GLY A 66 -4.39 -43.17 -58.00
C GLY A 66 -4.04 -42.63 -59.38
N PHE A 67 -2.75 -42.41 -59.63
CA PHE A 67 -2.19 -42.32 -60.97
C PHE A 67 -1.62 -43.69 -61.36
N ARG A 68 -2.24 -44.30 -62.37
CA ARG A 68 -1.87 -45.63 -62.90
C ARG A 68 -0.79 -45.40 -63.97
N PHE A 69 0.47 -45.61 -63.61
CA PHE A 69 1.60 -45.57 -64.56
C PHE A 69 1.82 -46.95 -65.18
N LEU A 70 1.82 -47.00 -66.51
CA LEU A 70 2.03 -48.18 -67.34
C LEU A 70 3.46 -48.73 -67.11
N LYS A 71 3.58 -50.00 -66.68
CA LYS A 71 4.88 -50.68 -66.59
C LYS A 71 5.29 -51.17 -67.97
N HIS A 72 6.35 -50.58 -68.53
CA HIS A 72 7.13 -51.21 -69.60
C HIS A 72 8.23 -52.06 -68.95
N THR A 73 8.15 -53.37 -69.16
CA THR A 73 9.15 -54.33 -68.72
C THR A 73 10.41 -54.21 -69.58
N ARG A 74 11.56 -53.96 -68.95
CA ARG A 74 12.88 -54.27 -69.51
C ARG A 74 13.68 -54.97 -68.43
N GLY A 75 14.04 -56.22 -68.69
CA GLY A 75 14.89 -57.03 -67.82
C GLY A 75 16.25 -56.38 -67.66
N ALA A 76 16.64 -56.14 -66.41
CA ALA A 76 17.98 -55.78 -66.01
C ALA A 76 18.41 -56.73 -64.89
N ARG A 77 19.57 -57.36 -65.10
CA ARG A 77 20.24 -58.32 -64.22
C ARG A 77 20.27 -57.82 -62.77
N GLU A 78 19.79 -58.65 -61.85
CA GLU A 78 20.03 -58.49 -60.41
C GLU A 78 21.50 -58.78 -60.10
N ASN A 79 22.28 -57.72 -59.86
CA ASN A 79 23.44 -57.82 -59.00
C ASN A 79 22.98 -57.43 -57.59
N SER A 80 22.78 -58.44 -56.74
CA SER A 80 22.55 -58.26 -55.30
C SER A 80 23.83 -57.73 -54.64
N TYR A 81 23.94 -56.41 -54.53
CA TYR A 81 24.76 -55.77 -53.50
C TYR A 81 23.83 -55.38 -52.35
N SER A 82 23.90 -56.12 -51.25
CA SER A 82 23.28 -55.72 -50.00
C SER A 82 24.03 -54.50 -49.45
N THR A 83 23.53 -53.29 -49.71
CA THR A 83 23.94 -52.12 -48.95
C THR A 83 23.49 -52.31 -47.50
N VAL A 84 24.41 -52.74 -46.62
CA VAL A 84 24.22 -52.73 -45.18
C VAL A 84 24.17 -51.26 -44.75
N VAL A 85 22.97 -50.69 -44.67
CA VAL A 85 22.77 -49.39 -44.02
C VAL A 85 22.91 -49.60 -42.53
N VAL A 86 24.12 -49.36 -42.00
CA VAL A 86 24.36 -49.31 -40.56
C VAL A 86 23.66 -48.06 -40.03
N HIS A 87 22.40 -48.20 -39.61
CA HIS A 87 21.73 -47.16 -38.84
C HIS A 87 22.43 -47.03 -37.48
N SER A 88 23.31 -46.03 -37.36
CA SER A 88 23.88 -45.55 -36.11
C SER A 88 22.76 -44.97 -35.21
N LYS A 89 21.99 -45.87 -34.58
CA LYS A 89 20.88 -45.49 -33.67
C LYS A 89 21.37 -44.72 -32.44
N GLY A 90 22.65 -44.87 -32.07
CA GLY A 90 23.30 -44.16 -30.96
C GLY A 90 23.56 -42.68 -31.25
N GLN A 91 24.18 -42.34 -32.39
CA GLN A 91 24.52 -40.95 -32.72
C GLN A 91 23.27 -40.09 -32.98
N ALA A 92 22.22 -40.66 -33.56
CA ALA A 92 20.95 -39.96 -33.77
C ALA A 92 20.23 -39.65 -32.46
N ARG A 93 20.34 -40.52 -31.44
CA ARG A 93 19.81 -40.25 -30.10
C ARG A 93 20.62 -39.15 -29.40
N VAL A 94 21.95 -39.26 -29.37
CA VAL A 94 22.83 -38.26 -28.75
C VAL A 94 22.61 -36.87 -29.35
N ARG A 95 22.51 -36.75 -30.68
CA ARG A 95 22.24 -35.47 -31.35
C ARG A 95 20.88 -34.88 -30.94
N ARG A 96 19.83 -35.71 -30.83
CA ARG A 96 18.52 -35.25 -30.35
C ARG A 96 18.55 -34.81 -28.90
N THR A 97 19.30 -35.49 -28.04
CA THR A 97 19.45 -35.09 -26.64
C THR A 97 20.17 -33.75 -26.52
N ILE A 98 21.26 -33.55 -27.28
CA ILE A 98 21.99 -32.28 -27.31
C ILE A 98 21.11 -31.15 -27.87
N SER A 99 20.37 -31.38 -28.95
CA SER A 99 19.43 -30.40 -29.50
C SER A 99 18.31 -30.06 -28.51
N PHE A 100 17.78 -31.05 -27.79
CA PHE A 100 16.76 -30.79 -26.77
C PHE A 100 17.31 -29.98 -25.60
N LEU A 101 18.50 -30.33 -25.09
CA LEU A 101 19.16 -29.60 -24.02
C LEU A 101 19.46 -28.15 -24.41
N THR A 102 19.99 -27.92 -25.62
CA THR A 102 20.30 -26.57 -26.11
C THR A 102 19.06 -25.71 -26.31
N ILE A 103 17.99 -26.27 -26.88
CA ILE A 103 16.72 -25.55 -27.03
C ILE A 103 16.11 -25.27 -25.64
N SER A 104 16.15 -26.23 -24.73
CA SER A 104 15.63 -26.08 -23.37
C SER A 104 16.37 -25.00 -22.58
N THR A 105 17.71 -25.01 -22.59
CA THR A 105 18.51 -23.99 -21.91
C THR A 105 18.31 -22.61 -22.54
N LEU A 106 18.29 -22.50 -23.87
CA LEU A 106 18.04 -21.24 -24.54
C LEU A 106 16.63 -20.71 -24.24
N SER A 107 15.62 -21.59 -24.26
CA SER A 107 14.23 -21.23 -23.94
C SER A 107 14.07 -20.83 -22.48
N PHE A 108 14.79 -21.48 -21.56
CA PHE A 108 14.81 -21.13 -20.15
C PHE A 108 15.52 -19.78 -19.91
N ILE A 109 16.63 -19.52 -20.60
CA ILE A 109 17.35 -18.24 -20.51
C ILE A 109 16.51 -17.10 -21.09
N VAL A 110 15.94 -17.27 -22.29
CA VAL A 110 15.09 -16.26 -22.92
C VAL A 110 13.79 -16.07 -22.12
N GLY A 111 13.16 -17.16 -21.70
CA GLY A 111 11.98 -17.12 -20.84
C GLY A 111 12.25 -16.45 -19.49
N GLY A 112 13.39 -16.75 -18.86
CA GLY A 112 13.84 -16.10 -17.63
C GLY A 112 14.17 -14.62 -17.82
N TYR A 113 14.83 -14.25 -18.92
CA TYR A 113 15.12 -12.86 -19.26
C TYR A 113 13.86 -12.05 -19.50
N LEU A 114 12.90 -12.59 -20.26
CA LEU A 114 11.60 -11.95 -20.46
C LEU A 114 10.81 -11.88 -19.15
N ALA A 115 10.82 -12.96 -18.35
CA ALA A 115 10.16 -12.95 -17.05
C ALA A 115 10.74 -11.88 -16.12
N LEU A 116 12.06 -11.69 -16.06
CA LEU A 116 12.69 -10.66 -15.25
C LEU A 116 12.48 -9.25 -15.80
N SER A 117 12.53 -9.09 -17.13
CA SER A 117 12.40 -7.78 -17.79
C SER A 117 10.96 -7.25 -17.78
N TYR A 118 9.98 -8.15 -17.79
CA TYR A 118 8.55 -7.82 -17.82
C TYR A 118 7.81 -8.21 -16.55
N ALA A 119 8.51 -8.70 -15.51
CA ALA A 119 7.89 -8.91 -14.20
C ALA A 119 7.50 -7.55 -13.59
N PRO A 120 6.37 -7.51 -12.85
CA PRO A 120 6.07 -6.39 -11.95
C PRO A 120 7.26 -6.12 -11.02
N PRO A 121 7.64 -4.85 -10.78
CA PRO A 121 8.79 -4.49 -9.93
C PRO A 121 8.75 -5.14 -8.55
N ILE A 122 7.54 -5.30 -7.98
CA ILE A 122 7.30 -5.98 -6.69
C ILE A 122 7.86 -7.41 -6.69
N LEU A 123 7.67 -8.19 -7.76
CA LEU A 123 8.15 -9.57 -7.82
C LEU A 123 9.69 -9.63 -7.89
N VAL A 124 10.33 -8.66 -8.53
CA VAL A 124 11.80 -8.58 -8.59
C VAL A 124 12.37 -8.19 -7.22
N SER A 125 11.81 -7.19 -6.54
CA SER A 125 12.25 -6.80 -5.20
C SER A 125 12.04 -7.91 -4.16
N ILE A 126 10.92 -8.64 -4.24
CA ILE A 126 10.66 -9.83 -3.39
C ILE A 126 11.66 -10.94 -3.71
N ALA A 127 11.93 -11.21 -4.99
CA ALA A 127 12.87 -12.25 -5.42
C ALA A 127 14.32 -11.93 -5.04
N MET A 128 14.70 -10.65 -5.00
CA MET A 128 16.05 -10.18 -4.65
C MET A 128 16.26 -9.90 -3.16
N GLY A 129 15.22 -10.03 -2.32
CA GLY A 129 15.34 -9.93 -0.85
C GLY A 129 15.72 -8.54 -0.33
N SER A 130 15.55 -7.49 -1.12
CA SER A 130 16.09 -6.14 -0.88
C SER A 130 15.08 -5.19 -0.19
N MET A 131 14.32 -5.69 0.79
CA MET A 131 13.42 -4.82 1.55
C MET A 131 14.23 -4.08 2.63
N PRO A 132 14.12 -2.74 2.73
CA PRO A 132 14.78 -1.98 3.77
C PRO A 132 14.40 -2.47 5.17
N THR A 133 15.37 -2.52 6.06
CA THR A 133 15.17 -2.81 7.49
C THR A 133 14.46 -1.65 8.18
N ASP A 134 13.85 -1.89 9.35
CA ASP A 134 13.15 -0.85 10.11
C ASP A 134 14.04 0.37 10.38
N VAL A 135 15.31 0.16 10.71
CA VAL A 135 16.29 1.25 10.96
C VAL A 135 16.60 2.03 9.68
N GLU A 136 16.81 1.34 8.54
CA GLU A 136 17.05 2.00 7.25
C GLU A 136 15.85 2.83 6.80
N THR A 137 14.62 2.43 7.14
CA THR A 137 13.43 3.19 6.79
C THR A 137 13.36 4.57 7.46
N LEU A 138 14.06 4.76 8.59
CA LEU A 138 14.06 6.02 9.33
C LEU A 138 14.83 7.12 8.60
N THR A 139 15.85 6.77 7.83
CA THR A 139 16.70 7.71 7.07
C THR A 139 16.41 7.72 5.58
N ALA A 140 15.50 6.86 5.09
CA ALA A 140 15.20 6.73 3.67
C ALA A 140 14.34 7.86 3.09
N TYR A 141 13.67 8.65 3.92
CA TYR A 141 12.82 9.75 3.46
C TYR A 141 13.60 11.06 3.44
N GLU A 142 13.64 11.70 2.28
CA GLU A 142 14.20 13.04 2.09
C GLU A 142 13.04 14.02 1.87
N PRO A 143 12.81 14.98 2.80
CA PRO A 143 11.76 15.97 2.64
C PRO A 143 12.00 16.84 1.38
N PRO A 144 11.01 16.98 0.48
CA PRO A 144 11.18 17.72 -0.78
C PRO A 144 11.15 19.24 -0.61
N ASP A 145 10.63 19.73 0.52
CA ASP A 145 10.45 21.16 0.80
C ASP A 145 10.59 21.46 2.30
N GLU A 146 10.65 22.75 2.63
CA GLU A 146 10.83 23.25 4.00
C GLU A 146 9.70 22.81 4.94
N PHE A 147 8.46 22.89 4.49
CA PHE A 147 7.30 22.56 5.31
C PHE A 147 7.25 21.06 5.62
N SER A 148 7.52 20.21 4.63
CA SER A 148 7.69 18.78 4.82
C SER A 148 8.80 18.46 5.84
N ARG A 149 9.91 19.22 5.83
CA ARG A 149 10.99 19.06 6.81
C ARG A 149 10.56 19.46 8.21
N GLU A 150 9.88 20.60 8.37
CA GLU A 150 9.35 21.05 9.65
C GLU A 150 8.36 20.04 10.25
N VAL A 151 7.46 19.49 9.44
CA VAL A 151 6.51 18.44 9.85
C VAL A 151 7.24 17.17 10.29
N ASP A 152 8.24 16.73 9.53
CA ASP A 152 9.06 15.55 9.86
C ASP A 152 9.82 15.73 11.18
N GLU A 153 10.50 16.87 11.35
CA GLU A 153 11.25 17.21 12.55
C GLU A 153 10.35 17.36 13.76
N HIS A 154 9.15 17.93 13.60
CA HIS A 154 8.18 18.06 14.67
C HIS A 154 7.76 16.67 15.19
N ILE A 155 7.36 15.75 14.31
CA ILE A 155 6.98 14.38 14.70
C ILE A 155 8.17 13.66 15.32
N LYS A 156 9.36 13.81 14.73
CA LYS A 156 10.58 13.17 15.21
C LYS A 156 10.93 13.63 16.63
N ASN A 157 10.77 14.90 16.95
CA ASN A 157 11.26 15.49 18.19
C ASN A 157 10.20 15.64 19.29
N CYS A 158 8.93 15.32 19.02
CA CYS A 158 7.88 15.45 20.03
C CYS A 158 8.11 14.54 21.25
N ALA A 159 7.60 14.94 22.41
CA ALA A 159 7.81 14.23 23.68
C ALA A 159 7.32 12.78 23.64
N LEU A 160 6.20 12.53 22.95
CA LEU A 160 5.66 11.19 22.78
C LEU A 160 6.63 10.30 22.00
N ALA A 161 7.14 10.75 20.86
CA ALA A 161 8.11 9.99 20.07
C ALA A 161 9.39 9.70 20.87
N GLN A 162 9.91 10.67 21.63
CA GLN A 162 11.07 10.48 22.50
C GLN A 162 10.80 9.43 23.59
N SER A 163 9.63 9.48 24.24
CA SER A 163 9.25 8.48 25.26
C SER A 163 9.14 7.07 24.70
N LEU A 164 8.59 6.91 23.48
CA LEU A 164 8.44 5.61 22.83
C LEU A 164 9.79 5.04 22.38
N ARG A 165 10.74 5.89 21.96
CA ARG A 165 12.12 5.46 21.66
C ARG A 165 12.91 5.05 22.90
N ALA A 166 12.59 5.63 24.06
CA ALA A 166 13.24 5.26 25.32
C ALA A 166 12.74 3.91 25.85
N ASP A 167 11.56 3.46 25.42
CA ASP A 167 10.99 2.18 25.82
C ASP A 167 11.55 1.03 24.95
N PRO A 168 12.28 0.06 25.55
CA PRO A 168 12.90 -1.04 24.80
C PRO A 168 11.90 -2.04 24.21
N ASP A 169 10.61 -1.98 24.58
CA ASP A 169 9.57 -2.84 24.02
C ASP A 169 8.98 -2.32 22.72
N PHE A 170 9.25 -1.07 22.35
CA PHE A 170 8.83 -0.50 21.09
C PHE A 170 9.94 -0.54 20.03
N ILE A 171 9.53 -0.81 18.79
CA ILE A 171 10.37 -0.76 17.60
C ILE A 171 9.85 0.34 16.69
N GLU A 172 10.71 1.33 16.43
CA GLU A 172 10.43 2.44 15.51
C GLU A 172 10.67 2.03 14.05
N SER A 173 9.77 2.45 13.15
CA SER A 173 9.88 2.22 11.71
C SER A 173 9.09 3.23 10.89
N ARG A 174 9.35 3.30 9.58
CA ARG A 174 8.52 3.99 8.57
C ARG A 174 8.10 3.01 7.46
N PRO A 175 7.01 2.24 7.65
CA PRO A 175 6.59 1.18 6.74
C PRO A 175 6.39 1.62 5.28
N HIS A 176 5.96 2.86 5.03
CA HIS A 176 5.80 3.39 3.67
C HIS A 176 7.14 3.39 2.88
N MET A 177 8.26 3.52 3.59
CA MET A 177 9.60 3.51 3.00
C MET A 177 10.11 2.10 2.69
N LYS A 178 9.44 1.06 3.20
CA LYS A 178 9.70 -0.33 2.79
C LYS A 178 9.19 -0.63 1.39
N ILE A 179 8.22 0.15 0.90
CA ILE A 179 7.64 -0.04 -0.43
C ILE A 179 8.57 0.60 -1.47
N PRO A 180 9.01 -0.14 -2.51
CA PRO A 180 9.85 0.40 -3.57
C PRO A 180 9.19 1.60 -4.27
N ALA A 181 9.98 2.62 -4.63
CA ALA A 181 9.46 3.88 -5.15
C ALA A 181 8.61 3.71 -6.41
N GLU A 182 8.97 2.75 -7.28
CA GLU A 182 8.33 2.48 -8.57
C GLU A 182 6.86 2.06 -8.42
N VAL A 183 6.52 1.43 -7.29
CA VAL A 183 5.18 0.90 -7.00
C VAL A 183 4.50 1.61 -5.84
N ARG A 184 5.25 2.38 -5.05
CA ARG A 184 4.72 3.15 -3.92
C ARG A 184 3.60 4.09 -4.35
N GLN A 185 3.71 4.71 -5.54
CA GLN A 185 2.66 5.55 -6.13
C GLN A 185 1.31 4.85 -6.31
N HIS A 186 1.27 3.52 -6.36
CA HIS A 186 0.03 2.74 -6.48
C HIS A 186 -0.50 2.23 -5.13
N ASN A 187 0.21 2.53 -4.04
CA ASN A 187 -0.28 2.30 -2.69
C ASN A 187 -1.18 3.47 -2.25
N LEU A 188 -2.28 3.17 -1.56
CA LEU A 188 -3.28 4.18 -1.18
C LEU A 188 -2.69 5.24 -0.23
N THR A 189 -2.05 4.85 0.87
CA THR A 189 -1.56 5.77 1.92
C THR A 189 -0.12 6.20 1.72
N ALA A 190 0.73 5.33 1.17
CA ALA A 190 2.13 5.62 0.89
C ALA A 190 2.35 6.37 -0.43
N GLY A 191 1.33 6.40 -1.31
CA GLY A 191 1.39 7.00 -2.64
C GLY A 191 0.23 7.97 -2.89
N THR A 192 -0.95 7.44 -3.23
CA THR A 192 -2.11 8.23 -3.68
C THR A 192 -2.51 9.34 -2.70
N LEU A 193 -2.39 9.09 -1.39
CA LEU A 193 -2.71 10.03 -0.32
C LEU A 193 -1.46 10.69 0.30
N ALA A 194 -0.30 10.57 -0.34
CA ALA A 194 0.93 11.22 0.10
C ALA A 194 1.20 12.49 -0.70
N GLY A 195 1.54 13.59 -0.03
CA GLY A 195 1.88 14.86 -0.67
C GLY A 195 1.59 16.10 0.19
N PRO A 196 1.97 17.31 -0.29
CA PRO A 196 1.99 18.55 0.51
C PRO A 196 0.65 18.98 1.15
N GLY A 197 -0.49 18.52 0.62
CA GLY A 197 -1.81 18.77 1.20
C GLY A 197 -2.48 17.55 1.83
N MET A 198 -1.83 16.39 1.84
CA MET A 198 -2.42 15.12 2.27
C MET A 198 -1.62 14.54 3.45
N ILE A 199 -1.11 13.31 3.36
CA ILE A 199 -0.07 12.80 4.25
C ILE A 199 1.26 13.40 3.79
N VAL A 200 1.65 14.50 4.43
CA VAL A 200 2.81 15.32 4.01
C VAL A 200 4.11 14.55 4.11
N VAL A 201 4.30 13.82 5.21
CA VAL A 201 5.47 12.98 5.47
C VAL A 201 5.02 11.56 5.81
N PRO A 202 5.80 10.52 5.45
CA PRO A 202 5.50 9.15 5.83
C PRO A 202 5.32 8.99 7.36
N PRO A 203 4.23 8.44 7.88
CA PRO A 203 4.02 8.35 9.32
C PRO A 203 5.12 7.57 10.06
N TYR A 204 5.43 8.01 11.28
CA TYR A 204 6.27 7.25 12.20
C TYR A 204 5.43 6.21 12.92
N HIS A 205 5.93 4.98 13.00
CA HIS A 205 5.26 3.88 13.69
C HIS A 205 6.16 3.31 14.78
N PHE A 206 5.59 3.14 15.96
CA PHE A 206 6.20 2.50 17.12
C PHE A 206 5.38 1.26 17.43
N ASN A 207 5.91 0.08 17.11
CA ASN A 207 5.23 -1.19 17.33
C ASN A 207 5.77 -1.85 18.59
N GLU A 208 4.91 -2.18 19.55
CA GLU A 208 5.29 -3.02 20.67
C GLU A 208 5.55 -4.45 20.18
N LYS A 209 6.53 -5.13 20.78
CA LYS A 209 6.85 -6.53 20.47
C LYS A 209 5.60 -7.41 20.49
N ASP A 210 5.63 -8.44 19.64
CA ASP A 210 4.58 -9.44 19.50
C ASP A 210 3.20 -8.91 19.10
N GLY A 211 3.10 -7.65 18.65
CA GLY A 211 1.85 -7.06 18.17
C GLY A 211 0.85 -6.74 19.29
N LYS A 212 1.35 -6.45 20.50
CA LYS A 212 0.50 -6.13 21.65
C LYS A 212 -0.15 -4.74 21.53
N SER A 213 0.62 -3.75 21.14
CA SER A 213 0.15 -2.39 20.86
C SER A 213 0.97 -1.69 19.79
N MET A 214 0.44 -0.58 19.27
CA MET A 214 1.11 0.25 18.29
C MET A 214 0.73 1.71 18.48
N VAL A 215 1.69 2.60 18.26
CA VAL A 215 1.47 4.05 18.17
C VAL A 215 1.97 4.56 16.83
N GLN A 216 1.14 5.29 16.11
CA GLN A 216 1.49 5.96 14.87
C GLN A 216 1.32 7.46 15.06
N ILE A 217 2.31 8.25 14.62
CA ILE A 217 2.27 9.72 14.66
C ILE A 217 2.34 10.24 13.23
N PHE A 218 1.39 11.10 12.87
CA PHE A 218 1.28 11.63 11.51
C PHE A 218 0.69 13.03 11.48
N TYR A 219 0.92 13.73 10.38
CA TYR A 219 0.29 15.00 10.06
C TYR A 219 -0.70 14.80 8.92
N VAL A 220 -1.83 15.50 8.97
CA VAL A 220 -2.85 15.47 7.91
C VAL A 220 -3.12 16.88 7.38
N GLY A 221 -2.92 17.07 6.08
CA GLY A 221 -3.20 18.31 5.38
C GLY A 221 -4.67 18.48 4.95
N PRO A 222 -5.01 19.63 4.36
CA PRO A 222 -6.38 19.98 3.98
C PRO A 222 -6.97 19.18 2.81
N ASP A 223 -6.17 18.59 1.93
CA ASP A 223 -6.66 17.85 0.75
C ASP A 223 -7.25 16.49 1.11
N CYS A 224 -7.06 16.03 2.35
CA CYS A 224 -7.77 14.87 2.91
C CYS A 224 -9.13 15.25 3.53
N SER A 225 -9.63 16.46 3.31
CA SER A 225 -10.86 16.98 3.93
C SER A 225 -12.13 16.58 3.19
N GLY A 226 -13.21 16.34 3.95
CA GLY A 226 -14.55 16.10 3.39
C GLY A 226 -15.45 17.33 3.42
N HIS A 227 -15.18 18.24 4.34
CA HIS A 227 -15.75 19.59 4.41
C HIS A 227 -14.59 20.58 4.60
N PRO A 228 -14.75 21.87 4.25
CA PRO A 228 -13.69 22.86 4.43
C PRO A 228 -13.09 22.83 5.83
N GLY A 229 -11.82 22.41 5.93
CA GLY A 229 -11.08 22.33 7.19
C GLY A 229 -11.35 21.09 8.07
N ILE A 230 -12.24 20.18 7.67
CA ILE A 230 -12.56 18.95 8.43
C ILE A 230 -12.13 17.73 7.62
N VAL A 231 -11.21 16.94 8.18
CA VAL A 231 -10.70 15.70 7.60
C VAL A 231 -11.85 14.74 7.28
N HIS A 232 -11.83 14.16 6.09
CA HIS A 232 -12.86 13.24 5.63
C HIS A 232 -12.90 12.00 6.52
N GLY A 233 -14.09 11.59 6.98
CA GLY A 233 -14.23 10.40 7.84
C GLY A 233 -13.65 9.14 7.19
N GLY A 234 -13.82 8.98 5.88
CA GLY A 234 -13.21 7.88 5.12
C GLY A 234 -11.68 7.85 5.16
N PHE A 235 -11.00 9.00 5.23
CA PHE A 235 -9.55 9.03 5.41
C PHE A 235 -9.17 8.50 6.80
N LEU A 236 -9.86 8.96 7.84
CA LEU A 236 -9.65 8.47 9.21
C LEU A 236 -9.94 6.97 9.33
N ALA A 237 -10.97 6.49 8.62
CA ALA A 237 -11.28 5.07 8.53
C ALA A 237 -10.14 4.27 7.87
N THR A 238 -9.55 4.77 6.79
CA THR A 238 -8.39 4.15 6.14
C THR A 238 -7.19 4.07 7.08
N ILE A 239 -6.87 5.17 7.76
CA ILE A 239 -5.75 5.20 8.73
C ILE A 239 -5.99 4.24 9.90
N LEU A 240 -7.22 4.18 10.41
CA LEU A 240 -7.61 3.23 11.45
C LEU A 240 -7.52 1.77 11.00
N ASP A 241 -7.97 1.45 9.78
CA ASP A 241 -7.88 0.09 9.24
C ASP A 241 -6.41 -0.36 9.15
N GLU A 242 -5.55 0.45 8.53
CA GLU A 242 -4.12 0.14 8.38
C GLU A 242 -3.39 0.06 9.72
N GLY A 243 -3.68 1.00 10.64
CA GLY A 243 -3.06 1.03 11.97
C GLY A 243 -3.46 -0.16 12.83
N LEU A 244 -4.75 -0.49 12.90
CA LEU A 244 -5.25 -1.65 13.64
C LEU A 244 -4.73 -2.97 13.04
N ALA A 245 -4.65 -3.06 11.71
CA ALA A 245 -4.08 -4.21 11.01
C ALA A 245 -2.59 -4.39 11.35
N ARG A 246 -1.80 -3.31 11.29
CA ARG A 246 -0.37 -3.36 11.61
C ARG A 246 -0.10 -3.72 13.07
N CYS A 247 -0.98 -3.31 13.99
CA CYS A 247 -0.94 -3.77 15.38
C CYS A 247 -1.27 -5.26 15.51
N ALA A 248 -2.36 -5.72 14.88
CA ALA A 248 -2.91 -7.07 15.09
C ALA A 248 -2.10 -8.16 14.38
N PHE A 249 -1.61 -7.89 13.17
CA PHE A 249 -1.00 -8.92 12.33
C PHE A 249 0.20 -9.59 12.99
N PRO A 250 1.17 -8.89 13.60
CA PRO A 250 2.31 -9.55 14.26
C PRO A 250 1.93 -10.58 15.34
N ALA A 251 0.76 -10.43 15.97
CA ALA A 251 0.23 -11.36 16.97
C ALA A 251 -0.45 -12.61 16.37
N MET A 252 -0.68 -12.63 15.05
CA MET A 252 -1.31 -13.75 14.34
C MET A 252 -0.29 -14.85 13.99
N PRO A 253 -0.71 -16.13 13.88
CA PRO A 253 0.20 -17.25 13.65
C PRO A 253 1.16 -17.07 12.45
N ASN A 254 0.64 -16.55 11.34
CA ASN A 254 1.43 -16.32 10.13
C ASN A 254 1.77 -14.86 9.85
N LYS A 255 1.48 -13.97 10.81
CA LYS A 255 1.72 -12.53 10.68
C LYS A 255 1.06 -11.89 9.46
N VAL A 256 -0.11 -12.39 9.09
CA VAL A 256 -0.90 -11.91 7.95
C VAL A 256 -2.38 -12.00 8.29
N GLY A 257 -3.14 -11.01 7.87
CA GLY A 257 -4.58 -10.98 8.00
C GLY A 257 -5.21 -10.12 6.93
N VAL A 258 -6.53 -10.17 6.86
CA VAL A 258 -7.37 -9.24 6.10
C VAL A 258 -8.49 -8.74 7.00
N THR A 259 -8.95 -7.52 6.78
CA THR A 259 -10.05 -6.92 7.53
C THR A 259 -11.35 -7.67 7.22
N ALA A 260 -12.00 -8.18 8.26
CA ALA A 260 -13.32 -8.82 8.16
C ALA A 260 -14.44 -7.90 8.68
N ASN A 261 -14.13 -7.10 9.71
CA ASN A 261 -15.04 -6.07 10.21
C ASN A 261 -14.22 -4.88 10.73
N LEU A 262 -14.72 -3.67 10.47
CA LEU A 262 -14.22 -2.43 11.03
C LEU A 262 -15.43 -1.59 11.48
N GLN A 263 -15.50 -1.29 12.77
CA GLN A 263 -16.55 -0.46 13.36
C GLN A 263 -15.92 0.82 13.90
N ILE A 264 -16.47 1.97 13.50
CA ILE A 264 -15.87 3.28 13.79
C ILE A 264 -16.92 4.19 14.43
N ASN A 265 -16.51 4.87 15.49
CA ASN A 265 -17.28 5.90 16.17
C ASN A 265 -16.53 7.24 16.08
N TYR A 266 -17.05 8.17 15.28
CA TYR A 266 -16.54 9.54 15.17
C TYR A 266 -17.09 10.36 16.34
N GLN A 267 -16.23 10.78 17.26
CA GLN A 267 -16.63 11.48 18.48
C GLN A 267 -16.64 12.99 18.26
N LYS A 268 -15.61 13.50 17.58
CA LYS A 268 -15.41 14.94 17.36
C LYS A 268 -14.86 15.19 15.96
N PRO A 269 -15.14 16.36 15.36
CA PRO A 269 -14.56 16.72 14.06
C PRO A 269 -13.04 16.77 14.14
N THR A 270 -12.36 16.05 13.25
CA THR A 270 -10.90 16.14 13.11
C THR A 270 -10.58 17.28 12.16
N MET A 271 -10.00 18.36 12.67
CA MET A 271 -9.54 19.49 11.86
C MET A 271 -8.36 19.07 10.98
N ALA A 272 -8.29 19.60 9.77
CA ALA A 272 -7.11 19.45 8.93
C ALA A 272 -5.99 20.40 9.37
N GLY A 273 -4.75 20.07 9.01
CA GLY A 273 -3.58 20.86 9.32
C GLY A 273 -3.02 20.65 10.73
N GLN A 274 -3.32 19.51 11.35
CA GLN A 274 -2.87 19.17 12.71
C GLN A 274 -2.11 17.85 12.76
N PHE A 275 -1.36 17.66 13.84
CA PHE A 275 -0.68 16.40 14.17
C PHE A 275 -1.61 15.49 14.96
N LEU A 276 -1.64 14.22 14.57
CA LEU A 276 -2.51 13.20 15.11
C LEU A 276 -1.70 11.99 15.58
N VAL A 277 -2.25 11.31 16.58
CA VAL A 277 -1.72 10.07 17.12
C VAL A 277 -2.78 8.99 16.98
N LEU A 278 -2.46 7.92 16.27
CA LEU A 278 -3.24 6.69 16.31
C LEU A 278 -2.62 5.76 17.35
N LYS A 279 -3.43 5.29 18.29
CA LYS A 279 -3.08 4.24 19.24
C LYS A 279 -3.92 3.00 18.97
N ALA A 280 -3.28 1.84 18.96
CA ALA A 280 -3.91 0.55 18.71
C ALA A 280 -3.46 -0.49 19.73
N LYS A 281 -4.35 -1.42 20.06
CA LYS A 281 -4.09 -2.56 20.95
C LYS A 281 -4.74 -3.82 20.39
N THR A 282 -4.00 -4.91 20.37
CA THR A 282 -4.54 -6.23 20.07
C THR A 282 -5.20 -6.77 21.32
N THR A 283 -6.51 -6.94 21.30
CA THR A 283 -7.29 -7.34 22.48
C THR A 283 -7.41 -8.84 22.62
N LYS A 284 -7.43 -9.57 21.50
CA LYS A 284 -7.65 -11.02 21.49
C LYS A 284 -7.12 -11.66 20.21
N VAL A 285 -6.56 -12.86 20.32
CA VAL A 285 -6.22 -13.72 19.16
C VAL A 285 -6.75 -15.13 19.41
N GLU A 286 -7.55 -15.66 18.48
CA GLU A 286 -8.10 -17.01 18.54
C GLU A 286 -8.02 -17.70 17.18
N GLY A 287 -7.07 -18.62 17.04
CA GLY A 287 -6.82 -19.34 15.80
C GLY A 287 -6.50 -18.38 14.66
N ARG A 288 -7.40 -18.29 13.67
CA ARG A 288 -7.26 -17.39 12.50
C ARG A 288 -7.86 -16.00 12.70
N LYS A 289 -8.33 -15.65 13.90
CA LYS A 289 -9.00 -14.37 14.17
C LYS A 289 -8.17 -13.53 15.13
N ALA A 290 -8.05 -12.24 14.84
CA ALA A 290 -7.47 -11.26 15.76
C ALA A 290 -8.42 -10.07 15.90
N TRP A 291 -8.64 -9.63 17.13
CA TRP A 291 -9.41 -8.44 17.46
C TRP A 291 -8.47 -7.35 17.91
N ALA A 292 -8.71 -6.14 17.44
CA ALA A 292 -7.98 -4.96 17.86
C ALA A 292 -8.95 -3.81 18.12
N GLU A 293 -8.54 -2.93 19.01
CA GLU A 293 -9.20 -1.66 19.27
C GLU A 293 -8.18 -0.54 19.15
N GLY A 294 -8.65 0.65 18.85
CA GLY A 294 -7.78 1.81 18.74
C GLY A 294 -8.55 3.10 18.57
N TRP A 295 -7.81 4.19 18.57
CA TRP A 295 -8.37 5.52 18.47
C TRP A 295 -7.36 6.49 17.88
N ILE A 296 -7.87 7.59 17.35
CA ILE A 296 -7.10 8.75 16.92
C ILE A 296 -7.36 9.88 17.89
N GLU A 297 -6.30 10.50 18.39
CA GLU A 297 -6.30 11.67 19.26
C GLU A 297 -5.37 12.75 18.71
N SER A 298 -5.57 13.99 19.16
CA SER A 298 -4.65 15.10 18.83
C SER A 298 -3.31 14.90 19.51
N LEU A 299 -2.20 15.16 18.79
CA LEU A 299 -0.86 15.17 19.40
C LEU A 299 -0.67 16.40 20.28
N GLU A 300 -1.15 17.55 19.80
CA GLU A 300 -1.09 18.83 20.49
C GLU A 300 -2.21 18.90 21.54
N VAL A 301 -1.82 19.12 22.78
CA VAL A 301 -2.73 19.19 23.92
C VAL A 301 -2.45 20.48 24.69
N ALA A 302 -3.50 21.20 25.06
CA ALA A 302 -3.36 22.37 25.90
C ALA A 302 -2.75 21.99 27.26
N GLU A 303 -1.93 22.87 27.82
CA GLU A 303 -1.23 22.60 29.08
C GLU A 303 -2.23 22.25 30.21
N GLY A 304 -2.10 21.04 30.76
CA GLY A 304 -2.98 20.54 31.82
C GLY A 304 -4.24 19.80 31.36
N GLU A 305 -4.46 19.61 30.06
CA GLU A 305 -5.56 18.83 29.51
C GLU A 305 -5.11 17.43 29.06
N GLU A 306 -6.08 16.52 28.87
CA GLU A 306 -5.83 15.20 28.28
C GLU A 306 -5.98 15.26 26.75
N PRO A 307 -5.25 14.42 25.99
CA PRO A 307 -5.42 14.32 24.55
C PRO A 307 -6.88 14.06 24.17
N GLU A 308 -7.41 14.87 23.27
CA GLU A 308 -8.78 14.76 22.84
C GLU A 308 -8.95 13.58 21.88
N VAL A 309 -9.73 12.57 22.29
CA VAL A 309 -10.05 11.45 21.39
C VAL A 309 -11.07 11.88 20.35
N LEU A 310 -10.66 11.85 19.08
CA LEU A 310 -11.47 12.31 17.95
C LEU A 310 -12.30 11.17 17.36
N VAL A 311 -11.70 9.99 17.21
CA VAL A 311 -12.33 8.82 16.59
C VAL A 311 -11.89 7.55 17.31
N LYS A 312 -12.80 6.60 17.55
CA LYS A 312 -12.50 5.27 18.08
C LYS A 312 -12.91 4.20 17.09
N ALA A 313 -12.20 3.07 17.08
CA ALA A 313 -12.57 1.93 16.28
C ALA A 313 -12.27 0.58 16.94
N THR A 314 -13.02 -0.42 16.54
CA THR A 314 -12.76 -1.84 16.80
C THR A 314 -12.72 -2.57 15.47
N ALA A 315 -11.85 -3.57 15.37
CA ALA A 315 -11.65 -4.35 14.15
C ALA A 315 -11.51 -5.84 14.44
N LEU A 316 -11.98 -6.63 13.49
CA LEU A 316 -11.75 -8.07 13.40
C LEU A 316 -10.95 -8.35 12.13
N PHE A 317 -9.80 -8.98 12.29
CA PHE A 317 -8.95 -9.47 11.22
C PHE A 317 -8.99 -10.99 11.14
N ILE A 318 -8.91 -11.52 9.91
CA ILE A 318 -8.93 -12.96 9.65
C ILE A 318 -7.72 -13.35 8.80
N GLU A 319 -7.00 -14.38 9.25
CA GLU A 319 -5.92 -14.99 8.48
C GLU A 319 -6.52 -15.82 7.31
N PRO A 320 -6.09 -15.59 6.07
CA PRO A 320 -6.51 -16.40 4.93
C PRO A 320 -6.17 -17.89 5.12
N LYS A 321 -7.04 -18.80 4.65
CA LYS A 321 -6.91 -20.25 4.90
C LYS A 321 -5.57 -20.87 4.47
N HIS A 322 -4.90 -20.29 3.47
CA HIS A 322 -3.64 -20.79 2.91
C HIS A 322 -2.45 -19.85 3.20
N ALA A 323 -2.51 -19.07 4.29
CA ALA A 323 -1.48 -18.11 4.66
C ALA A 323 -0.07 -18.73 4.78
N ASN A 324 0.04 -19.96 5.28
CA ASN A 324 1.30 -20.71 5.36
C ASN A 324 2.05 -20.77 4.01
N ILE A 325 1.31 -20.89 2.91
CA ILE A 325 1.86 -21.00 1.55
C ILE A 325 2.17 -19.61 0.97
N LEU A 326 1.45 -18.58 1.43
CA LEU A 326 1.53 -17.20 0.93
C LEU A 326 2.55 -16.33 1.69
N LYS A 327 3.29 -16.91 2.64
CA LYS A 327 4.21 -16.18 3.52
C LYS A 327 5.27 -15.37 2.78
N SER A 328 5.68 -15.78 1.57
CA SER A 328 6.63 -15.01 0.74
C SER A 328 6.00 -13.81 0.04
N LEU A 329 4.70 -13.87 -0.28
CA LEU A 329 3.98 -12.81 -1.00
C LEU A 329 3.56 -11.65 -0.08
N TYR A 330 3.20 -11.95 1.17
CA TYR A 330 2.71 -10.94 2.12
C TYR A 330 3.78 -10.30 3.00
N ARG A 331 5.04 -10.74 2.90
CA ARG A 331 6.19 -10.12 3.61
C ARG A 331 6.40 -8.64 3.26
N VAL A 332 5.73 -8.15 2.22
CA VAL A 332 5.78 -6.76 1.73
C VAL A 332 4.76 -5.85 2.43
N ALA A 333 3.71 -6.40 3.04
CA ALA A 333 2.60 -5.62 3.59
C ALA A 333 2.67 -5.40 5.12
N THR A 334 3.56 -6.09 5.84
CA THR A 334 3.65 -6.08 7.32
C THR A 334 4.92 -5.48 7.90
#